data_AF-A0A963A3X0-F1
#
_entry.id   AF-A0A963A3X0-F1
#
_cell.length_a   1.000
_cell.length_b   1.000
_cell.length_c   1.000
_cell.angle_alpha   90.00
_cell.angle_beta   90.00
_cell.angle_gamma   90.00
#
_symmetry.space_group_name_H-M   'P 1'
#
loop_
_entity.id
_entity.type
_entity.pdbx_description
1 polymer ?
#
loop_
_entity_poly.entity_id
_entity_poly.type
_entity_poly.pdbx_seq_one_letter_code
_entity_poly.pdbx_strand_id
1 'polypeptide(L)' 'MHSRPRYLPWIVIVLLTLSSMLSACGQKGPLYLPQPDQEQQERE' A
#
# COMPACT_ATOMS: atom_id res chain seq x y z
N MET A 1 2.24 23.30 -33.42
CA MET A 1 3.28 22.50 -32.75
C MET A 1 2.61 21.53 -31.78
N HIS A 2 2.31 20.30 -32.20
CA HIS A 2 1.76 19.25 -31.32
C HIS A 2 2.87 18.25 -30.98
N SER A 3 3.85 18.70 -30.21
CA SER A 3 4.85 17.82 -29.60
C SER A 3 4.19 17.09 -28.44
N ARG A 4 3.56 15.93 -28.73
CA ARG A 4 2.97 15.08 -27.68
C ARG A 4 4.10 14.65 -26.73
N PRO A 5 4.04 15.01 -25.44
CA PRO A 5 5.07 14.64 -24.48
C PRO A 5 5.07 13.11 -24.35
N ARG A 6 6.05 12.48 -24.99
CA ARG A 6 6.17 11.01 -25.09
C ARG A 6 6.32 10.32 -23.73
N TYR A 7 6.74 11.09 -22.74
CA TYR A 7 6.96 10.69 -21.35
C TYR A 7 5.75 10.92 -20.43
N LEU A 8 4.72 11.65 -20.87
CA LEU A 8 3.52 11.91 -20.05
C LEU A 8 2.82 10.62 -19.56
N PRO A 9 2.60 9.57 -20.38
CA PRO A 9 1.99 8.34 -19.87
C PRO A 9 2.87 7.64 -18.83
N TRP A 10 4.20 7.68 -19.00
CA TRP A 10 5.14 7.10 -18.03
C TRP A 10 5.10 7.83 -16.68
N ILE A 11 5.05 9.17 -16.70
CA ILE A 11 4.92 9.97 -15.47
C ILE A 11 3.63 9.62 -14.73
N VAL A 12 2.52 9.51 -15.45
CA VAL A 12 1.22 9.15 -14.87
C VAL A 12 1.30 7.76 -14.23
N ILE A 13 1.85 6.76 -14.92
CA ILE A 13 1.99 5.40 -14.37
C ILE A 13 2.82 5.40 -13.08
N VAL A 14 3.98 6.07 -13.08
CA VAL A 14 4.85 6.17 -11.89
C VAL A 14 4.11 6.83 -10.73
N LEU A 15 3.36 7.91 -10.98
CA LEU A 15 2.60 8.56 -9.91
C LEU A 15 1.47 7.68 -9.36
N LEU A 16 0.77 6.93 -10.21
CA LEU A 16 -0.27 6.00 -9.76
C LEU A 16 0.30 4.86 -8.91
N THR A 17 1.43 4.27 -9.33
CA THR A 17 2.04 3.17 -8.59
C THR A 17 2.56 3.61 -7.22
N LEU A 18 3.24 4.77 -7.15
CA LEU A 18 3.65 5.34 -5.85
C LEU A 18 2.45 5.66 -4.98
N SER A 19 1.43 6.33 -5.53
CA SER A 19 0.23 6.70 -4.76
C SER A 19 -0.48 5.46 -4.18
N SER A 20 -0.59 4.39 -4.97
CA SER A 20 -1.21 3.14 -4.53
C SER A 20 -0.40 2.45 -3.42
N MET A 21 0.93 2.40 -3.57
CA MET A 21 1.81 1.87 -2.52
C MET A 21 1.73 2.68 -1.24
N LEU A 22 1.77 4.02 -1.31
CA LEU A 22 1.65 4.88 -0.15
C LEU A 22 0.28 4.76 0.53
N SER A 23 -0.79 4.66 -0.27
CA SER A 23 -2.16 4.49 0.23
C SER A 23 -2.37 3.11 0.87
N ALA A 24 -1.68 2.08 0.38
CA ALA A 24 -1.68 0.74 0.98
C ALA A 24 -0.74 0.65 2.21
N CYS A 25 0.34 1.44 2.27
CA CYS A 25 1.34 1.39 3.35
C CYS A 25 0.82 1.88 4.71
N GLY A 26 -0.35 2.52 4.76
CA GLY A 26 -1.03 2.92 6.00
C GLY A 26 -2.29 2.10 6.34
N GLN A 27 -2.69 1.18 5.47
CA GLN A 27 -3.88 0.33 5.65
C GLN A 27 -3.58 -1.03 6.28
N LYS A 28 -2.38 -1.22 6.84
CA LYS A 28 -2.19 -2.29 7.82
C LYS A 28 -3.09 -1.96 8.99
N GLY A 29 -4.22 -2.67 9.05
CA GLY A 29 -5.24 -2.58 10.11
C GLY A 29 -4.63 -2.68 11.49
N PRO A 30 -5.43 -2.46 12.56
CA PRO A 30 -4.93 -2.40 13.93
C PRO A 30 -3.97 -3.57 14.13
N LEU A 31 -2.70 -3.23 14.37
CA LEU A 31 -1.63 -4.19 14.57
C LEU A 31 -2.17 -5.18 15.59
N TYR A 32 -2.49 -6.40 15.13
CA TYR A 32 -3.14 -7.42 15.94
C TYR A 32 -2.08 -7.89 16.92
N LEU A 33 -1.90 -7.12 17.98
CA LEU A 33 -1.14 -7.53 19.14
C LEU A 33 -2.00 -8.64 19.75
N PRO A 34 -1.53 -9.90 19.77
CA PRO A 34 -2.23 -10.94 20.49
C PRO A 34 -2.46 -10.41 21.91
N GLN A 35 -3.72 -10.33 22.32
CA GLN A 35 -4.04 -10.12 23.71
C GLN A 35 -3.42 -11.31 24.47
N PRO A 36 -2.79 -11.11 25.63
CA PRO A 36 -2.11 -12.18 26.36
C PRO A 36 -3.03 -13.39 26.60
N ASP A 37 -4.34 -13.18 26.64
CA ASP A 37 -5.37 -14.21 26.77
C ASP A 37 -5.60 -15.07 25.51
N GLN A 38 -5.15 -14.65 24.33
CA GLN A 38 -5.32 -15.37 23.06
C GLN A 38 -4.12 -16.28 22.72
N GLU A 39 -2.95 -16.07 23.35
CA GLU A 39 -1.75 -16.89 23.11
C GLU A 39 -1.90 -18.32 23.69
N GLN A 40 -2.81 -18.52 24.65
CA GLN A 40 -3.09 -19.84 25.24
C GLN A 40 -4.11 -20.67 24.43
N GLN A 41 -4.97 -20.05 23.61
CA GLN A 41 -6.02 -20.76 22.87
C GLN A 41 -5.51 -21.40 21.56
N GLU A 42 -4.44 -20.87 20.97
CA GLU A 42 -3.88 -21.38 19.70
C GLU A 42 -2.88 -22.53 19.89
N ARG A 43 -2.50 -22.84 21.14
CA ARG A 43 -1.53 -23.90 21.47
C ARG A 43 -2.14 -25.15 22.13
N GLU A 44 -3.45 -25.36 21.97
CA GLU A 44 -4.18 -26.56 22.42
C GLU A 44 -4.78 -27.35 21.24
#